data_AF-A0A3S5EV69-F1
#
_entry.id   AF-A0A3S5EV69-F1
#
_cell.length_a   1.000
_cell.length_b   1.000
_cell.length_c   1.000
_cell.angle_alpha   90.00
_cell.angle_beta   90.00
_cell.angle_gamma   90.00
#
_symmetry.space_group_name_H-M   'P 1'
#
loop_
_entity.id
_entity.type
_entity.pdbx_description
1 polymer ?
#
loop_
_entity_poly.entity_id
_entity_poly.type
_entity_poly.pdbx_seq_one_letter_code
_entity_poly.pdbx_strand_id
1 'polypeptide(L)'
;MLWGPHGAQVISTTETLIAGASSGSQNSLACEDSSAVFGDAAAWRGLRAGEPEQVEPTTSGDRPMPNATWRINLEGAGIARTSGEKVPTDVFYRETTTGMCVADVIWQTVDVE
;
A
#
# COMPACT_ATOMS: atom_id res chain seq x y z
N MET A 1 -8.07 4.33 19.41
CA MET A 1 -7.05 4.10 18.37
C MET A 1 -6.40 5.43 18.03
N LEU A 2 -5.07 5.44 17.85
CA LEU A 2 -4.27 6.66 17.65
C LEU A 2 -4.69 7.46 16.40
N TRP A 3 -5.27 6.79 15.40
CA TRP A 3 -5.57 7.33 14.06
C TRP A 3 -7.06 7.57 13.76
N GLY A 4 -7.93 7.44 14.77
CA GLY A 4 -9.38 7.57 14.59
C GLY A 4 -10.02 6.47 13.70
N PRO A 5 -11.33 6.58 13.39
CA PRO A 5 -12.05 5.57 12.60
C PRO A 5 -11.54 5.39 11.16
N HIS A 6 -11.10 6.48 10.52
CA HIS A 6 -10.59 6.44 9.14
C HIS A 6 -9.24 5.70 9.08
N GLY A 7 -8.32 5.99 10.01
CA GLY A 7 -7.05 5.25 10.07
C GLY A 7 -7.23 3.76 10.32
N ALA A 8 -8.20 3.36 11.15
CA ALA A 8 -8.55 1.96 11.35
C ALA A 8 -9.04 1.28 10.06
N GLN A 9 -9.80 2.02 9.25
CA GLN A 9 -10.28 1.55 7.95
C GLN A 9 -9.12 1.36 6.96
N VAL A 10 -8.12 2.26 6.95
CA VAL A 10 -6.92 2.15 6.09
C VAL A 10 -6.14 0.87 6.44
N ILE A 11 -5.93 0.63 7.73
CA ILE A 11 -5.27 -0.60 8.22
C ILE A 11 -6.05 -1.84 7.76
N SER A 12 -7.36 -1.90 8.03
CA SER A 12 -8.18 -3.05 7.65
C SER A 12 -8.22 -3.30 6.15
N THR A 13 -8.24 -2.23 5.35
CA THR A 13 -8.21 -2.31 3.88
C THR A 13 -6.86 -2.83 3.40
N THR A 14 -5.78 -2.43 4.08
CA THR A 14 -4.41 -2.87 3.75
C THR A 14 -4.18 -4.33 4.08
N GLU A 15 -4.71 -4.83 5.19
CA GLU A 15 -4.67 -6.26 5.48
C GLU A 15 -5.44 -7.08 4.44
N THR A 16 -6.58 -6.56 3.97
CA THR A 16 -7.34 -7.18 2.87
C THR A 16 -6.55 -7.19 1.57
N LEU A 17 -5.87 -6.08 1.26
CA LEU A 17 -4.98 -5.98 0.11
C LEU A 17 -3.83 -6.99 0.19
N ILE A 18 -3.14 -7.10 1.33
CA ILE A 18 -2.02 -8.03 1.51
C ILE A 18 -2.48 -9.47 1.29
N ALA A 19 -3.64 -9.85 1.84
CA ALA A 19 -4.22 -11.18 1.65
C ALA A 19 -4.61 -11.43 0.17
N GLY A 20 -5.22 -10.44 -0.48
CA GLY A 20 -5.59 -10.49 -1.89
C GLY A 20 -4.37 -10.59 -2.80
N ALA A 21 -3.34 -9.77 -2.56
CA ALA A 21 -2.12 -9.73 -3.35
C ALA A 21 -1.30 -11.01 -3.17
N SER A 22 -1.24 -11.56 -1.95
CA SER A 22 -0.60 -12.85 -1.66
C SER A 22 -1.27 -14.05 -2.36
N SER A 23 -2.51 -13.87 -2.85
CA SER A 23 -3.30 -14.89 -3.56
C SER A 23 -3.58 -14.55 -5.04
N GLY A 24 -3.11 -13.40 -5.54
CA GLY A 24 -3.32 -12.96 -6.93
C GLY A 24 -4.71 -12.37 -7.23
N SER A 25 -5.46 -11.96 -6.21
CA SER A 25 -6.85 -11.44 -6.32
C SER A 25 -6.99 -9.93 -6.04
N GLN A 26 -5.89 -9.18 -6.11
CA GLN A 26 -5.82 -7.78 -5.67
C GLN A 26 -6.41 -6.76 -6.65
N ASN A 27 -6.59 -7.10 -7.93
CA ASN A 27 -6.99 -6.13 -8.97
C ASN A 27 -8.36 -5.49 -8.72
N SER A 28 -9.27 -6.18 -8.01
CA SER A 28 -10.57 -5.61 -7.64
C SER A 28 -10.50 -4.51 -6.59
N LEU A 29 -9.35 -4.32 -5.95
CA LEU A 29 -9.11 -3.27 -4.95
C LEU A 29 -8.51 -2.02 -5.57
N ALA A 30 -8.08 -2.07 -6.83
CA ALA A 30 -7.52 -0.92 -7.54
C ALA A 30 -8.60 0.12 -7.85
N CYS A 31 -8.22 1.40 -7.81
CA CYS A 31 -9.06 2.44 -8.38
C CYS A 31 -9.20 2.26 -9.89
N GLU A 32 -10.31 2.73 -10.49
CA GLU A 32 -10.58 2.60 -11.93
C GLU A 32 -9.46 3.19 -12.81
N ASP A 33 -8.87 4.30 -12.36
CA ASP A 33 -7.75 5.02 -12.97
C ASP A 33 -6.39 4.73 -12.29
N SER A 34 -6.31 3.65 -11.49
CA SER A 34 -5.10 3.30 -10.75
C SER A 34 -3.95 2.97 -11.70
N SER A 35 -2.76 3.46 -11.34
CA SER A 35 -1.51 3.05 -11.98
C SER A 35 -0.76 2.00 -11.16
N ALA A 36 -1.41 1.42 -10.13
CA ALA A 36 -0.81 0.48 -9.22
C ALA A 36 -0.26 -0.75 -9.95
N VAL A 37 1.03 -1.02 -9.76
CA VAL A 37 1.64 -2.30 -10.11
C VAL A 37 1.72 -3.13 -8.84
N PHE A 38 0.97 -4.23 -8.78
CA PHE A 38 0.94 -5.10 -7.60
C PHE A 38 2.05 -6.16 -7.58
N GLY A 39 2.82 -6.33 -8.66
CA GLY A 39 3.93 -7.29 -8.70
C GLY A 39 3.50 -8.74 -8.40
N ASP A 40 4.47 -9.54 -7.95
CA ASP A 40 4.27 -10.97 -7.68
C ASP A 40 3.68 -11.23 -6.29
N ALA A 41 2.80 -12.23 -6.19
CA ALA A 41 2.18 -12.63 -4.94
C ALA A 41 3.18 -12.98 -3.81
N ALA A 42 4.38 -13.45 -4.17
CA ALA A 42 5.42 -13.77 -3.21
C ALA A 42 5.92 -12.53 -2.44
N ALA A 43 5.97 -11.36 -3.10
CA ALA A 43 6.46 -10.12 -2.51
C ALA A 43 5.57 -9.60 -1.36
N TRP A 44 4.30 -10.03 -1.31
CA TRP A 44 3.34 -9.63 -0.28
C TRP A 44 3.33 -10.56 0.94
N ARG A 45 3.96 -11.74 0.84
CA ARG A 45 3.86 -12.75 1.89
C ARG A 45 4.63 -12.33 3.15
N GLY A 46 3.93 -12.34 4.27
CA GLY A 46 4.49 -11.97 5.57
C GLY A 46 4.65 -10.46 5.75
N LEU A 47 4.05 -9.66 4.87
CA LEU A 47 3.80 -8.24 5.12
C LEU A 47 2.58 -8.06 6.04
N ARG A 48 2.53 -6.89 6.67
CA ARG A 48 1.41 -6.40 7.48
C ARG A 48 1.23 -4.90 7.24
N ALA A 49 0.05 -4.38 7.56
CA ALA A 49 -0.22 -2.95 7.57
C ALA A 49 0.57 -2.27 8.71
N GLY A 50 1.25 -1.17 8.40
CA GLY A 50 1.93 -0.30 9.36
C GLY A 50 1.03 0.84 9.83
N GLU A 51 1.57 2.05 9.79
CA GLU A 51 0.95 3.27 10.29
C GLU A 51 0.34 4.09 9.14
N PRO A 52 -0.97 4.41 9.20
CA PRO A 52 -1.62 5.25 8.21
C PRO A 52 -1.29 6.73 8.42
N GLU A 53 -1.09 7.45 7.32
CA GLU A 53 -0.83 8.89 7.25
C GLU A 53 -1.77 9.53 6.23
N GLN A 54 -2.36 10.68 6.56
CA GLN A 54 -3.11 11.47 5.59
C GLN A 54 -2.14 12.17 4.64
N VAL A 55 -2.39 12.07 3.35
CA VAL A 55 -1.58 12.76 2.34
C VAL A 55 -2.37 13.89 1.72
N GLU A 56 -1.73 15.06 1.64
CA GLU A 56 -2.26 16.16 0.86
C GLU A 56 -1.99 15.89 -0.64
N PRO A 57 -2.95 16.17 -1.54
CA PRO A 57 -2.84 15.86 -2.98
C PRO A 57 -1.63 16.48 -3.71
N THR A 58 -0.86 17.35 -3.04
CA THR A 58 0.22 18.17 -3.62
C THR A 58 1.61 17.89 -3.03
N THR A 59 1.77 17.04 -2.02
CA THR A 59 3.04 16.96 -1.25
C THR A 59 3.71 15.59 -1.15
N SER A 60 3.20 14.53 -1.80
CA SER A 60 3.82 13.20 -1.73
C SER A 60 5.06 13.02 -2.64
N GLY A 61 6.15 13.73 -2.35
CA GLY A 61 7.49 13.45 -2.86
C GLY A 61 7.71 13.55 -4.39
N ASP A 62 8.72 12.83 -4.91
CA ASP A 62 9.19 12.87 -6.32
C ASP A 62 8.17 12.37 -7.35
N ARG A 63 7.02 11.85 -6.90
CA ARG A 63 5.96 11.35 -7.78
C ARG A 63 4.62 11.99 -7.37
N PRO A 64 4.15 13.03 -8.07
CA PRO A 64 2.85 13.59 -7.78
C PRO A 64 1.79 12.50 -7.91
N MET A 65 1.05 12.27 -6.82
CA MET A 65 -0.05 11.33 -6.76
C MET A 65 -1.37 12.10 -6.68
N PRO A 66 -1.83 12.68 -7.80
CA PRO A 66 -3.08 13.43 -7.79
C PRO A 66 -4.17 12.49 -7.28
N ASN A 67 -4.82 12.89 -6.20
CA ASN A 67 -6.02 12.25 -5.62
C ASN A 67 -5.79 11.09 -4.63
N ALA A 68 -4.56 10.82 -4.15
CA ALA A 68 -4.41 10.01 -2.95
C ALA A 68 -4.83 10.83 -1.71
N THR A 69 -5.51 10.18 -0.76
CA THR A 69 -5.94 10.77 0.52
C THR A 69 -5.24 10.14 1.71
N TRP A 70 -4.77 8.89 1.55
CA TRP A 70 -4.05 8.15 2.57
C TRP A 70 -2.83 7.46 2.00
N ARG A 71 -1.78 7.39 2.82
CA ARG A 71 -0.61 6.53 2.66
C ARG A 71 -0.54 5.61 3.87
N ILE A 72 -0.03 4.40 3.69
CA ILE A 72 0.35 3.52 4.80
C ILE A 72 1.61 2.77 4.43
N ASN A 73 2.57 2.70 5.35
CA ASN A 73 3.74 1.86 5.16
C ASN A 73 3.38 0.38 5.34
N LEU A 74 4.07 -0.48 4.63
CA LEU A 74 4.06 -1.92 4.82
C LEU A 74 5.23 -2.30 5.72
N GLU A 75 5.00 -3.30 6.56
CA GLU A 75 6.02 -3.81 7.47
C GLU A 75 6.09 -5.33 7.41
N GLY A 76 7.13 -5.91 8.01
CA GLY A 76 7.19 -7.33 8.30
C GLY A 76 8.34 -8.07 7.62
N ALA A 77 8.40 -9.37 7.89
CA ALA A 77 9.51 -10.22 7.48
C ALA A 77 9.59 -10.44 5.96
N GLY A 78 8.62 -9.95 5.18
CA GLY A 78 8.70 -9.94 3.71
C GLY A 78 9.68 -8.90 3.16
N ILE A 79 9.98 -7.84 3.92
CA ILE A 79 10.84 -6.73 3.47
C ILE A 79 12.33 -7.08 3.55
N ALA A 80 12.74 -8.00 4.43
CA ALA A 80 14.15 -8.21 4.76
C ALA A 80 14.82 -9.43 4.08
N ARG A 81 14.22 -10.02 3.03
CA ARG A 81 14.61 -11.39 2.62
C ARG A 81 15.77 -11.49 1.63
N THR A 82 15.99 -10.48 0.78
CA THR A 82 17.05 -10.57 -0.24
C THR A 82 17.52 -9.18 -0.67
N SER A 83 18.84 -8.94 -0.65
CA SER A 83 19.43 -7.74 -1.26
C SER A 83 19.10 -7.69 -2.75
N GLY A 84 18.74 -6.51 -3.26
CA GLY A 84 18.44 -6.31 -4.68
C GLY A 84 17.03 -6.73 -5.10
N GLU A 85 16.20 -7.25 -4.20
CA GLU A 85 14.80 -7.57 -4.48
C GLU A 85 13.93 -6.31 -4.34
N LYS A 86 12.96 -6.15 -5.24
CA LYS A 86 11.94 -5.10 -5.12
C LYS A 86 10.82 -5.59 -4.23
N VAL A 87 10.53 -4.85 -3.17
CA VAL A 87 9.42 -5.13 -2.25
C VAL A 87 8.47 -3.93 -2.21
N PRO A 88 7.17 -4.15 -1.98
CA PRO A 88 6.26 -3.04 -1.78
C PRO A 88 6.49 -2.46 -0.38
N THR A 89 6.62 -1.14 -0.29
CA THR A 89 6.91 -0.44 0.97
C THR A 89 5.77 0.44 1.42
N ASP A 90 4.99 0.97 0.49
CA ASP A 90 3.90 1.89 0.80
C ASP A 90 2.74 1.68 -0.14
N VAL A 91 1.53 1.85 0.39
CA VAL A 91 0.30 1.81 -0.39
C VAL A 91 -0.41 3.15 -0.26
N PHE A 92 -0.84 3.68 -1.39
CA PHE A 92 -1.62 4.90 -1.47
C PHE A 92 -3.08 4.55 -1.75
N TYR A 93 -3.98 5.14 -0.98
CA TYR A 93 -5.42 4.97 -1.12
C TYR A 93 -6.10 6.27 -1.48
N ARG A 94 -7.19 6.12 -2.22
CA ARG A 94 -8.18 7.17 -2.43
C ARG A 94 -9.47 6.79 -1.72
N GLU A 95 -9.97 7.69 -0.89
CA GLU A 95 -11.33 7.59 -0.36
C GLU A 95 -12.35 7.77 -1.49
N THR A 96 -13.39 6.95 -1.43
CA THR A 96 -14.54 6.95 -2.34
C THR A 96 -15.82 7.01 -1.51
N THR A 97 -16.96 7.24 -2.14
CA THR A 97 -18.26 7.24 -1.45
C THR A 97 -18.62 5.90 -0.82
N THR A 98 -17.99 4.81 -1.23
CA THR A 98 -18.30 3.44 -0.79
C THR A 98 -17.18 2.76 0.00
N GLY A 99 -16.05 3.45 0.24
CA GLY A 99 -14.88 2.86 0.88
C GLY A 99 -13.58 3.42 0.33
N MET A 100 -12.56 2.58 0.15
CA MET A 100 -11.25 2.98 -0.38
C MET A 100 -10.81 2.07 -1.53
N CYS A 101 -10.03 2.63 -2.45
CA CYS A 101 -9.37 1.88 -3.51
C CYS A 101 -7.87 2.22 -3.56
N VAL A 102 -7.06 1.29 -4.06
CA VAL A 102 -5.61 1.44 -4.22
C VAL A 102 -5.31 2.34 -5.40
N ALA A 103 -4.72 3.49 -5.12
CA ALA A 103 -4.27 4.46 -6.12
C ALA A 103 -2.90 4.08 -6.70
N ASP A 104 -1.97 3.61 -5.86
CA ASP A 104 -0.66 3.08 -6.27
C ASP A 104 0.01 2.27 -5.15
N VAL A 105 1.09 1.59 -5.52
CA VAL A 105 1.99 0.89 -4.60
C VAL A 105 3.42 1.35 -4.90
N ILE A 106 4.13 1.80 -3.87
CA ILE A 106 5.55 2.12 -3.99
C ILE A 106 6.37 0.87 -3.78
N TRP A 107 7.33 0.67 -4.67
CA TRP A 107 8.27 -0.43 -4.64
C TRP A 107 9.68 0.13 -4.45
N GLN A 108 10.41 -0.43 -3.51
CA GLN A 108 11.81 -0.10 -3.29
C GLN A 108 12.67 -1.33 -3.41
N THR A 109 13.89 -1.14 -3.91
CA THR A 109 14.93 -2.17 -3.84
C THR A 109 15.47 -2.17 -2.43
N VAL A 110 15.49 -3.34 -1.79
CA VAL A 110 16.05 -3.48 -0.45
C VAL A 110 17.54 -3.71 -0.58
N ASP A 111 18.35 -2.85 0.03
CA ASP A 111 19.76 -3.10 0.24
C ASP A 111 19.91 -3.66 1.67
N VAL A 112 20.36 -4.91 1.81
CA VAL A 112 20.79 -5.43 3.11
C VAL A 112 22.28 -5.12 3.28
N GLU A 113 22.60 -4.32 4.30
CA GLU A 113 23.97 -4.11 4.80
C GLU A 113 24.49 -5.32 5.60
#